data_AF-A0A059A412-F1
#
_entry.id   AF-A0A059A412-F1
#
_cell.length_a   1.000
_cell.length_b   1.000
_cell.length_c   1.000
_cell.angle_alpha   90.00
_cell.angle_beta   90.00
_cell.angle_gamma   90.00
#
_symmetry.space_group_name_H-M   'P 1'
#
loop_
_entity.id
_entity.type
_entity.pdbx_description
1 polymer ?
#
loop_
_entity_poly.entity_id
_entity_poly.type
_entity_poly.pdbx_seq_one_letter_code
_entity_poly.pdbx_strand_id
1 'polypeptide(L)'
;MGTSESTLSGSQRPADEITTVSERPEGVDPVLEKLRSLKITPPILTSLPSEGSLTDILVRKPPSSSAPGTVNPKVLLELFSMYRDWQEEKVEKIGKKQEDIENKIELVDALAVKLLQRFNFSVSAMKTTSQHLSEVHALQVELGELKGRLTEVISNCDALCKRIESEGPESLLSLVTPFVARTSNSCDSNSSLQRVLESSPASTDSKTG
;
A
#
# COMPACT_ATOMS: atom_id res chain seq x y z
N MET A 1 -7.22 21.59 28.72
CA MET A 1 -6.53 22.77 28.16
C MET A 1 -6.44 22.53 26.67
N GLY A 2 -7.30 23.21 25.90
CA GLY A 2 -7.66 22.85 24.54
C GLY A 2 -7.16 23.83 23.48
N THR A 3 -7.18 23.30 22.26
CA THR A 3 -7.42 23.93 20.96
C THR A 3 -6.46 25.03 20.49
N SER A 4 -5.58 24.67 19.54
CA SER A 4 -5.04 25.61 18.57
C SER A 4 -5.97 25.66 17.35
N GLU A 5 -6.58 26.81 17.15
CA GLU A 5 -7.40 27.16 16.00
C GLU A 5 -6.48 27.48 14.81
N SER A 6 -6.63 26.76 13.69
CA SER A 6 -6.10 27.18 12.39
C SER A 6 -7.25 27.74 11.56
N THR A 7 -7.22 29.05 11.36
CA THR A 7 -8.10 29.81 10.49
C THR A 7 -7.83 29.44 9.03
N LEU A 8 -8.71 28.64 8.43
CA LEU A 8 -8.78 28.44 6.99
C LEU A 8 -9.35 29.72 6.36
N SER A 9 -8.49 30.47 5.67
CA SER A 9 -8.89 31.59 4.82
C SER A 9 -9.91 31.11 3.78
N GLY A 10 -11.09 31.70 3.83
CA GLY A 10 -12.15 31.50 2.86
C GLY A 10 -11.68 31.91 1.47
N SER A 11 -11.72 30.96 0.54
CA SER A 11 -11.91 31.23 -0.87
C SER A 11 -13.15 30.47 -1.29
N GLN A 12 -14.21 31.23 -1.46
CA GLN A 12 -15.50 30.80 -1.98
C GLN A 12 -15.27 30.35 -3.43
N ARG A 13 -15.12 29.04 -3.65
CA ARG A 13 -15.22 28.45 -5.00
C ARG A 13 -16.62 27.84 -5.15
N PRO A 14 -17.33 28.14 -6.24
CA PRO A 14 -18.60 27.50 -6.53
C PRO A 14 -18.38 26.02 -6.85
N ALA A 15 -19.45 25.26 -6.64
CA ALA A 15 -19.56 23.81 -6.71
C ALA A 15 -18.84 23.15 -7.89
N ASP A 16 -18.40 21.90 -7.66
CA ASP A 16 -17.96 20.95 -8.67
C ASP A 16 -19.00 20.85 -9.80
N GLU A 17 -18.74 21.54 -10.90
CA GLU A 17 -19.45 21.37 -12.16
C GLU A 17 -18.62 20.42 -13.03
N ILE A 18 -19.14 19.21 -13.23
CA ILE A 18 -18.53 18.22 -14.12
C ILE A 18 -18.60 18.78 -15.54
N THR A 19 -17.48 19.31 -16.02
CA THR A 19 -17.31 19.77 -17.40
C THR A 19 -17.17 18.55 -18.30
N THR A 20 -18.28 18.14 -18.90
CA THR A 20 -18.25 17.21 -20.03
C THR A 20 -17.73 17.98 -21.25
N VAL A 21 -16.78 17.38 -21.98
CA VAL A 21 -16.19 17.98 -23.18
C VAL A 21 -17.28 18.11 -24.23
N SER A 22 -17.81 19.33 -24.38
CA SER A 22 -18.71 19.70 -25.46
C SER A 22 -17.94 19.67 -26.77
N GLU A 23 -18.41 18.80 -27.67
CA GLU A 23 -18.30 18.90 -29.13
C GLU A 23 -16.88 18.90 -29.72
N ARG A 24 -16.56 17.80 -30.40
CA ARG A 24 -15.38 17.69 -31.26
C ARG A 24 -15.61 18.61 -32.46
N PRO A 25 -14.69 19.53 -32.81
CA PRO A 25 -14.86 20.33 -34.01
C PRO A 25 -14.89 19.40 -35.23
N GLU A 26 -16.00 19.43 -35.95
CA GLU A 26 -16.23 18.69 -37.19
C GLU A 26 -15.46 19.38 -38.32
N GLY A 27 -14.14 19.32 -38.22
CA GLY A 27 -13.19 19.88 -39.16
C GLY A 27 -12.08 18.87 -39.40
N VAL A 28 -11.78 18.61 -40.67
CA VAL A 28 -10.65 17.76 -41.07
C VAL A 28 -9.39 18.31 -40.42
N ASP A 29 -8.65 17.45 -39.73
CA ASP A 29 -7.41 17.81 -39.04
C ASP A 29 -6.50 18.60 -40.01
N PRO A 30 -6.07 19.82 -39.65
CA PRO A 30 -5.22 20.65 -40.50
C PRO A 30 -3.90 19.98 -40.88
N VAL A 31 -3.45 18.97 -40.12
CA VAL A 31 -2.30 18.12 -40.47
C VAL A 31 -2.65 17.18 -41.62
N LEU A 32 -3.83 16.56 -41.61
CA LEU A 32 -4.34 15.70 -42.68
C LEU A 32 -4.52 16.47 -44.00
N GLU A 33 -4.96 17.73 -43.92
CA GLU A 33 -5.11 18.58 -45.10
C GLU A 33 -3.75 18.98 -45.70
N LYS A 34 -2.75 19.28 -44.85
CA LYS A 34 -1.37 19.51 -45.28
C LYS A 34 -0.73 18.27 -45.90
N LEU A 35 -0.94 17.09 -45.33
CA LEU A 35 -0.44 15.82 -45.87
C LEU A 35 -1.05 15.51 -47.24
N ARG A 36 -2.35 15.81 -47.43
CA ARG A 36 -3.02 15.63 -48.73
C ARG A 36 -2.54 16.64 -49.78
N SER A 37 -2.09 17.81 -49.36
CA SER A 37 -1.60 18.88 -50.25
C SER A 37 -0.12 18.71 -50.66
N LEU A 38 0.62 17.80 -50.02
CA LEU A 38 2.00 17.50 -50.35
C LEU A 38 2.08 16.72 -51.67
N LYS A 39 2.58 17.37 -52.72
CA LYS A 39 2.94 16.69 -53.98
C LYS A 39 4.15 15.81 -53.73
N ILE A 40 4.00 14.51 -53.98
CA ILE A 40 5.11 13.56 -53.98
C ILE A 40 6.01 13.93 -55.16
N THR A 41 7.17 14.50 -54.87
CA THR A 41 8.24 14.74 -55.86
C THR A 41 8.70 13.38 -56.39
N PRO A 42 8.94 13.22 -57.71
CA PRO A 42 9.46 11.97 -58.24
C PRO A 42 10.73 11.55 -57.50
N PRO A 43 10.92 10.25 -57.25
CA PRO A 43 12.08 9.75 -56.53
C PRO A 43 13.36 10.19 -57.24
N ILE A 44 14.33 10.70 -56.48
CA ILE A 44 15.63 11.15 -56.99
C ILE A 44 16.38 9.99 -57.67
N LEU A 45 16.08 8.75 -57.26
CA LEU A 45 16.63 7.53 -57.84
C LEU A 45 15.60 6.91 -58.78
N THR A 46 15.73 7.18 -60.08
CA THR A 46 14.89 6.61 -61.14
C THR A 46 15.32 5.18 -61.52
N SER A 47 16.34 4.62 -60.88
CA SER A 47 16.83 3.27 -61.09
C SER A 47 17.09 2.56 -59.76
N LEU A 48 16.85 1.25 -59.74
CA LEU A 48 17.12 0.39 -58.59
C LEU A 48 18.59 0.52 -58.18
N PRO A 49 18.91 0.76 -56.89
CA PRO A 49 20.30 0.75 -56.43
C PRO A 49 20.87 -0.64 -56.66
N SER A 50 21.91 -0.75 -57.47
CA SER A 50 22.68 -1.99 -57.57
C SER A 50 23.24 -2.33 -56.19
N GLU A 51 23.13 -3.60 -55.80
CA GLU A 51 23.62 -4.23 -54.55
C GLU A 51 25.11 -3.91 -54.27
N GLY A 52 25.37 -2.70 -53.79
CA GLY A 52 26.69 -2.20 -53.43
C GLY A 52 26.64 -1.69 -52.00
N SER A 53 27.54 -2.19 -51.16
CA SER A 53 27.69 -1.83 -49.75
C SER A 53 27.55 -0.31 -49.53
N LEU A 54 26.78 0.10 -48.52
CA LEU A 54 26.57 1.50 -48.13
C LEU A 54 27.89 2.30 -48.00
N THR A 55 28.98 1.63 -47.61
CA THR A 55 30.32 2.23 -47.56
C THR A 55 30.86 2.64 -48.93
N ASP A 56 30.55 1.90 -49.98
CA ASP A 56 30.98 2.16 -51.36
C ASP A 56 30.18 3.31 -52.00
N ILE A 57 28.96 3.55 -51.52
CA ILE A 57 28.14 4.72 -51.90
C ILE A 57 28.64 5.99 -51.21
N LEU A 58 29.06 5.91 -49.93
CA LEU A 58 29.59 7.06 -49.18
C LEU A 58 30.96 7.54 -49.68
N VAL A 59 31.79 6.64 -50.20
CA VAL A 59 33.16 6.94 -50.67
C VAL A 59 33.19 7.36 -52.15
N ARG A 60 32.12 7.08 -52.91
CA ARG A 60 32.03 7.42 -54.34
C ARG A 60 31.80 8.93 -54.51
N LYS A 61 32.87 9.65 -54.84
CA LYS A 61 32.83 11.06 -55.26
C LYS A 61 31.88 11.22 -56.46
N PRO A 62 30.87 12.11 -56.40
CA PRO A 62 29.92 12.27 -57.50
C PRO A 62 30.63 12.76 -58.77
N PRO A 63 30.29 12.24 -59.96
CA PRO A 63 30.80 12.76 -61.20
C PRO A 63 30.20 14.14 -61.45
N SER A 64 31.04 15.17 -61.37
CA SER A 64 30.86 16.52 -61.90
C SER A 64 29.44 17.10 -61.87
N SER A 65 29.03 17.63 -60.73
CA SER A 65 28.02 18.71 -60.69
C SER A 65 28.76 20.04 -60.59
N SER A 66 28.72 20.82 -61.67
CA SER A 66 29.31 22.15 -61.77
C SER A 66 28.39 23.19 -61.14
N ALA A 67 28.39 23.27 -59.81
CA ALA A 67 27.97 24.45 -59.07
C ALA A 67 29.04 24.74 -58.00
N PRO A 68 29.74 25.89 -58.03
CA PRO A 68 30.78 26.21 -57.07
C PRO A 68 30.14 26.74 -55.79
N GLY A 69 29.36 25.90 -55.12
CA GLY A 69 28.94 26.09 -53.74
C GLY A 69 29.93 25.40 -52.81
N THR A 70 31.23 25.58 -53.01
CA THR A 70 32.26 24.97 -52.17
C THR A 70 32.21 25.64 -50.81
N VAL A 71 31.45 25.05 -49.88
CA VAL A 71 31.45 25.45 -48.47
C VAL A 71 32.88 25.43 -47.96
N ASN A 72 33.32 26.53 -47.37
CA ASN A 72 34.69 26.67 -46.89
C ASN A 72 34.95 25.57 -45.84
N PRO A 73 35.93 24.66 -46.06
CA PRO A 73 36.19 23.53 -45.17
C PRO A 73 36.52 23.96 -43.74
N LYS A 74 37.05 25.16 -43.55
CA LYS A 74 37.31 25.75 -42.23
C LYS A 74 36.01 26.06 -41.47
N VAL A 75 35.01 26.60 -42.15
CA VAL A 75 33.68 26.90 -41.58
C VAL A 75 32.96 25.60 -41.24
N LEU A 76 33.12 24.56 -42.07
CA LEU A 76 32.54 23.24 -41.79
C LEU A 76 33.16 22.60 -40.53
N LEU A 77 34.48 22.69 -40.36
CA LEU A 77 35.18 22.19 -39.18
C LEU A 77 34.75 22.94 -37.91
N GLU A 78 34.61 24.26 -38.00
CA GLU A 78 34.11 25.10 -36.91
C GLU A 78 32.67 24.75 -36.52
N LEU A 79 31.79 24.51 -37.51
CA LEU A 79 30.42 24.06 -37.26
C LEU A 79 30.38 22.70 -36.55
N PHE A 80 31.22 21.74 -36.97
CA PHE A 80 31.32 20.45 -36.31
C PHE A 80 31.88 20.57 -34.88
N SER A 81 32.84 21.47 -34.65
CA SER A 81 33.33 21.77 -33.31
C SER A 81 32.21 22.34 -32.44
N MET A 82 31.50 23.36 -32.92
CA MET A 82 30.41 23.99 -32.17
C MET A 82 29.26 23.02 -31.90
N TYR A 83 28.97 22.10 -32.84
CA TYR A 83 28.01 21.03 -32.64
C TYR A 83 28.48 19.99 -31.61
N ARG A 84 29.76 19.63 -31.62
CA ARG A 84 30.38 18.74 -30.62
C ARG A 84 30.28 19.32 -29.21
N ASP A 85 30.65 20.59 -29.06
CA ASP A 85 30.57 21.29 -27.77
C ASP A 85 29.11 21.37 -27.28
N TRP A 86 28.18 21.66 -28.19
CA TRP A 86 26.75 21.65 -27.87
C TRP A 86 26.24 20.27 -27.45
N GLN A 87 26.68 19.20 -28.13
CA GLN A 87 26.35 17.82 -27.77
C GLN A 87 26.88 17.46 -26.38
N GLU A 88 28.14 17.80 -26.09
CA GLU A 88 28.76 17.57 -24.78
C GLU A 88 27.98 18.31 -23.68
N GLU A 89 27.62 19.58 -23.91
CA GLU A 89 26.79 20.36 -22.97
C GLU A 89 25.39 19.74 -22.77
N LYS A 90 24.76 19.19 -23.83
CA LYS A 90 23.47 18.50 -23.70
C LYS A 90 23.61 17.23 -22.85
N VAL A 91 24.63 16.43 -23.11
CA VAL A 91 24.89 15.18 -22.39
C VAL A 91 25.12 15.46 -20.91
N GLU A 92 25.93 16.47 -20.58
CA GLU A 92 26.16 16.87 -19.18
C GLU A 92 24.86 17.32 -18.50
N LYS A 93 24.06 18.17 -19.16
CA LYS A 93 22.77 18.64 -18.62
C LYS A 93 21.77 17.51 -18.41
N ILE A 94 21.73 16.53 -19.31
CA ILE A 94 20.87 15.35 -19.19
C ILE A 94 21.36 14.47 -18.04
N GLY A 95 22.67 14.19 -17.98
CA GLY A 95 23.28 13.38 -16.93
C GLY A 95 23.01 13.94 -15.54
N LYS A 96 23.21 15.25 -15.34
CA LYS A 96 22.94 15.91 -14.06
C LYS A 96 21.46 15.85 -13.65
N LYS A 97 20.54 15.98 -14.60
CA LYS A 97 19.10 15.83 -14.33
C LYS A 97 18.74 14.39 -13.97
N GLN A 98 19.34 13.42 -14.65
CA GLN A 98 19.10 12.01 -14.39
C GLN A 98 19.61 11.61 -13.01
N GLU A 99 20.80 12.10 -12.60
CA GLU A 99 21.34 11.92 -11.26
C GLU A 99 20.44 12.53 -10.16
N ASP A 100 19.92 13.75 -10.36
CA ASP A 100 18.96 14.35 -9.41
C ASP A 100 17.67 13.51 -9.27
N ILE A 101 17.16 12.99 -10.40
CA ILE A 101 15.98 12.13 -10.41
C ILE A 101 16.27 10.82 -9.66
N GLU A 102 17.41 10.19 -9.91
CA GLU A 102 17.83 8.96 -9.23
C GLU A 102 17.93 9.14 -7.72
N ASN A 103 18.62 10.20 -7.27
CA ASN A 103 18.73 10.55 -5.84
C ASN A 103 17.34 10.76 -5.19
N LYS A 104 16.40 11.38 -5.90
CA LYS A 104 15.02 11.57 -5.41
C LYS A 104 14.25 10.26 -5.36
N ILE A 105 14.45 9.36 -6.31
CA ILE A 105 13.83 8.03 -6.30
C ILE A 105 14.33 7.23 -5.10
N GLU A 106 15.64 7.21 -4.85
CA GLU A 106 16.22 6.53 -3.68
C GLU A 106 15.68 7.08 -2.36
N LEU A 107 15.56 8.40 -2.24
CA LEU A 107 14.97 9.04 -1.06
C LEU A 107 13.51 8.63 -0.85
N VAL A 108 12.70 8.65 -1.92
CA VAL A 108 11.29 8.26 -1.87
C VAL A 108 11.13 6.79 -1.52
N ASP A 109 11.96 5.91 -2.07
CA ASP A 109 11.93 4.48 -1.75
C ASP A 109 12.28 4.22 -0.28
N ALA A 110 13.36 4.85 0.22
CA ALA A 110 13.75 4.76 1.63
C ALA A 110 12.64 5.29 2.57
N LEU A 111 11.96 6.37 2.18
CA LEU A 111 10.84 6.92 2.92
C LEU A 111 9.61 5.99 2.89
N ALA A 112 9.29 5.41 1.73
CA ALA A 112 8.17 4.49 1.55
C ALA A 112 8.33 3.25 2.43
N VAL A 113 9.54 2.66 2.46
CA VAL A 113 9.85 1.51 3.33
C VAL A 113 9.67 1.88 4.80
N LYS A 114 10.18 3.03 5.24
CA LYS A 114 10.02 3.50 6.64
C LYS A 114 8.56 3.75 7.00
N LEU A 115 7.79 4.31 6.08
CA LEU A 115 6.37 4.56 6.27
C LEU A 115 5.60 3.25 6.43
N LEU A 116 5.86 2.28 5.55
CA LEU A 116 5.25 0.94 5.62
C LEU A 116 5.59 0.24 6.94
N GLN A 117 6.85 0.31 7.40
CA GLN A 117 7.26 -0.25 8.68
C GLN A 117 6.51 0.39 9.87
N ARG A 118 6.38 1.72 9.88
CA ARG A 118 5.62 2.46 10.90
C ARG A 118 4.14 2.07 10.90
N PHE A 119 3.53 1.94 9.72
CA PHE A 119 2.14 1.50 9.58
C PHE A 119 1.94 0.09 10.12
N ASN A 120 2.79 -0.87 9.74
CA ASN A 120 2.69 -2.24 10.22
C ASN A 120 2.85 -2.36 11.73
N PHE A 121 3.77 -1.59 12.31
CA PHE A 121 3.91 -1.50 13.77
C PHE A 121 2.62 -0.94 14.42
N SER A 122 2.09 0.15 13.88
CA SER A 122 0.84 0.76 14.38
C SER A 122 -0.33 -0.22 14.32
N VAL A 123 -0.49 -0.94 13.20
CA VAL A 123 -1.53 -1.96 13.02
C VAL A 123 -1.38 -3.08 14.04
N SER A 124 -0.16 -3.56 14.26
CA SER A 124 0.11 -4.59 15.28
C SER A 124 -0.26 -4.09 16.69
N ALA A 125 0.17 -2.89 17.06
CA ALA A 125 -0.15 -2.29 18.37
C ALA A 125 -1.66 -2.08 18.57
N MET A 126 -2.36 -1.63 17.52
CA MET A 126 -3.83 -1.50 17.55
C MET A 126 -4.51 -2.86 17.72
N LYS A 127 -4.03 -3.90 17.02
CA LYS A 127 -4.58 -5.26 17.13
C LYS A 127 -4.41 -5.80 18.55
N THR A 128 -3.24 -5.63 19.15
CA THR A 128 -2.97 -6.01 20.55
C THR A 128 -3.87 -5.24 21.52
N THR A 129 -4.02 -3.93 21.33
CA THR A 129 -4.91 -3.11 22.18
C THR A 129 -6.37 -3.55 22.05
N SER A 130 -6.83 -3.82 20.82
CA SER A 130 -8.17 -4.33 20.56
C SER A 130 -8.41 -5.68 21.24
N GLN A 131 -7.43 -6.58 21.22
CA GLN A 131 -7.51 -7.87 21.89
C GLN A 131 -7.66 -7.69 23.41
N HIS A 132 -6.82 -6.86 24.02
CA HIS A 132 -6.92 -6.58 25.46
C HIS A 132 -8.25 -5.92 25.85
N LEU A 133 -8.77 -5.01 25.03
CA LEU A 133 -10.09 -4.40 25.27
C LEU A 133 -11.22 -5.45 25.18
N SER A 134 -11.12 -6.40 24.25
CA SER A 134 -12.07 -7.51 24.16
C SER A 134 -12.03 -8.40 25.41
N GLU A 135 -10.85 -8.69 25.93
CA GLU A 135 -10.67 -9.47 27.17
C GLU A 135 -11.24 -8.72 28.39
N VAL A 136 -10.96 -7.41 28.51
CA VAL A 136 -11.52 -6.56 29.56
C VAL A 136 -13.05 -6.51 29.47
N HIS A 137 -13.61 -6.43 28.26
CA HIS A 137 -15.05 -6.43 28.07
C HIS A 137 -15.69 -7.75 28.54
N ALA A 138 -15.08 -8.90 28.22
CA ALA A 138 -15.54 -10.19 28.70
C ALA A 138 -15.54 -10.25 30.25
N LEU A 139 -14.44 -9.84 30.88
CA LEU A 139 -14.33 -9.78 32.34
C LEU A 139 -15.37 -8.84 32.98
N GLN A 140 -15.65 -7.70 32.34
CA GLN A 140 -16.66 -6.76 32.81
C GLN A 140 -18.07 -7.40 32.85
N VAL A 141 -18.39 -8.23 31.86
CA VAL A 141 -19.67 -8.97 31.80
C VAL A 141 -19.75 -9.99 32.93
N GLU A 142 -18.71 -10.81 33.12
CA GLU A 142 -18.65 -11.81 34.19
C GLU A 142 -18.76 -11.19 35.59
N LEU A 143 -18.09 -10.05 35.80
CA LEU A 143 -18.20 -9.28 37.05
C LEU A 143 -19.63 -8.78 37.28
N GLY A 144 -20.32 -8.35 36.22
CA GLY A 144 -21.72 -7.95 36.27
C GLY A 144 -22.65 -9.10 36.68
N GLU A 145 -22.47 -10.28 36.09
CA GLU A 145 -23.22 -11.49 36.43
C GLU A 145 -22.98 -11.91 37.89
N LEU A 146 -21.70 -11.94 38.32
CA LEU A 146 -21.34 -12.28 39.69
C LEU A 146 -21.95 -11.30 40.70
N LYS A 147 -21.94 -10.00 40.40
CA LYS A 147 -22.60 -8.98 41.20
C LYS A 147 -24.11 -9.20 41.28
N GLY A 148 -24.74 -9.60 40.17
CA GLY A 148 -26.16 -9.98 40.14
C GLY A 148 -26.47 -11.14 41.09
N ARG A 149 -25.72 -12.25 40.97
CA ARG A 149 -25.85 -13.42 41.85
C ARG A 149 -25.62 -13.08 43.32
N LEU A 150 -24.61 -12.27 43.63
CA LEU A 150 -24.35 -11.85 45.01
C LEU A 150 -25.51 -11.02 45.57
N THR A 151 -26.08 -10.12 44.77
CA THR A 151 -27.23 -9.30 45.17
C THR A 151 -28.46 -10.17 45.44
N GLU A 152 -28.68 -11.19 44.62
CA GLU A 152 -29.73 -12.18 44.83
C GLU A 152 -29.53 -12.96 46.14
N VAL A 153 -28.31 -13.45 46.40
CA VAL A 153 -27.98 -14.15 47.65
C VAL A 153 -28.19 -13.26 48.86
N ILE A 154 -27.74 -12.00 48.82
CA ILE A 154 -27.96 -11.03 49.91
C ILE A 154 -29.46 -10.78 50.12
N SER A 155 -30.22 -10.61 49.03
CA SER A 155 -31.68 -10.43 49.12
C SER A 155 -32.39 -11.66 49.68
N ASN A 156 -31.92 -12.87 49.33
CA ASN A 156 -32.45 -14.11 49.87
C ASN A 156 -32.16 -14.21 51.37
N CYS A 157 -30.93 -13.92 51.80
CA CYS A 157 -30.56 -13.84 53.21
C CYS A 157 -31.39 -12.80 53.97
N ASP A 158 -31.61 -11.61 53.41
CA ASP A 158 -32.45 -10.57 54.02
C ASP A 158 -33.91 -11.02 54.18
N ALA A 159 -34.47 -11.67 53.15
CA ALA A 159 -35.81 -12.27 53.22
C ALA A 159 -35.88 -13.39 54.27
N LEU A 160 -34.83 -14.19 54.42
CA LEU A 160 -34.72 -15.22 55.44
C LEU A 160 -34.64 -14.61 56.84
N CYS A 161 -33.83 -13.57 57.05
CA CYS A 161 -33.75 -12.82 58.30
C CYS A 161 -35.13 -12.26 58.69
N LYS A 162 -35.82 -11.59 57.76
CA LYS A 162 -37.18 -11.07 57.99
C LYS A 162 -38.18 -12.17 58.34
N ARG A 163 -38.09 -13.34 57.71
CA ARG A 163 -38.94 -14.49 58.03
C ARG A 163 -38.68 -15.02 59.43
N ILE A 164 -37.41 -15.12 59.84
CA ILE A 164 -37.05 -15.53 61.20
C ILE A 164 -37.62 -14.52 62.22
N GLU A 165 -37.52 -13.23 61.93
CA GLU A 165 -38.07 -12.17 62.80
C GLU A 165 -39.60 -12.24 62.91
N SER A 166 -40.32 -12.59 61.84
CA SER A 166 -41.79 -12.61 61.83
C SER A 166 -42.42 -13.93 62.29
N GLU A 167 -41.87 -15.07 61.88
CA GLU A 167 -42.45 -16.42 62.10
C GLU A 167 -41.69 -17.24 63.15
N GLY A 168 -40.50 -16.80 63.57
CA GLY A 168 -39.61 -17.55 64.44
C GLY A 168 -38.79 -18.63 63.71
N PRO A 169 -37.71 -19.13 64.32
CA PRO A 169 -36.79 -20.10 63.69
C PRO A 169 -37.41 -21.47 63.43
N GLU A 170 -38.51 -21.80 64.12
CA GLU A 170 -39.22 -23.10 64.01
C GLU A 170 -39.80 -23.35 62.61
N SER A 171 -40.16 -22.30 61.87
CA SER A 171 -40.63 -22.37 60.48
C SER A 171 -39.56 -22.97 59.55
N LEU A 172 -38.27 -22.67 59.80
CA LEU A 172 -37.14 -23.17 59.01
C LEU A 172 -36.79 -24.63 59.35
N LEU A 173 -37.00 -25.07 60.59
CA LEU A 173 -36.73 -26.46 61.00
C LEU A 173 -37.67 -27.46 60.32
N SER A 174 -38.87 -27.02 59.92
CA SER A 174 -39.79 -27.85 59.13
C SER A 174 -39.36 -28.02 57.66
N LEU A 175 -38.53 -27.12 57.12
CA LEU A 175 -38.10 -27.09 55.72
C LEU A 175 -36.74 -27.79 55.49
N VAL A 176 -35.97 -28.00 56.57
CA VAL A 176 -34.69 -28.72 56.51
C VAL A 176 -34.95 -30.22 56.56
N THR A 177 -35.01 -30.87 55.40
CA THR A 177 -34.66 -32.30 55.34
C THR A 177 -33.14 -32.42 55.49
N PRO A 178 -32.62 -33.22 56.44
CA PRO A 178 -31.18 -33.35 56.64
C PRO A 178 -30.53 -33.89 55.37
N PHE A 179 -29.50 -33.18 54.89
CA PHE A 179 -28.69 -33.58 53.75
C PHE A 179 -27.91 -34.84 54.11
N VAL A 180 -28.46 -36.03 53.84
CA VAL A 180 -27.73 -37.29 53.97
C VAL A 180 -26.70 -37.36 52.85
N ALA A 181 -25.43 -37.21 53.23
CA ALA A 181 -24.30 -37.47 52.35
C ALA A 181 -24.38 -38.92 51.83
N ARG A 182 -24.63 -39.09 50.53
CA ARG A 182 -24.37 -40.36 49.85
C ARG A 182 -22.87 -40.55 49.77
N THR A 183 -22.28 -41.21 50.77
CA THR A 183 -20.99 -41.87 50.62
C THR A 183 -21.20 -43.11 49.74
N SER A 184 -21.16 -42.96 48.42
CA SER A 184 -20.91 -44.08 47.53
C SER A 184 -19.41 -44.20 47.32
N ASN A 185 -18.78 -45.09 48.08
CA ASN A 185 -17.50 -45.67 47.71
C ASN A 185 -17.65 -46.29 46.30
N SER A 186 -16.99 -45.71 45.31
CA SER A 186 -16.66 -46.40 44.07
C SER A 186 -15.22 -46.07 43.74
N CYS A 187 -14.34 -46.91 44.27
CA CYS A 187 -12.97 -47.01 43.85
C CYS A 187 -12.98 -47.85 42.57
N ASP A 188 -12.81 -47.24 41.41
CA ASP A 188 -12.36 -47.93 40.19
C ASP A 188 -11.76 -46.89 39.23
N SER A 189 -10.58 -46.39 39.60
CA SER A 189 -9.73 -45.59 38.72
C SER A 189 -8.91 -46.53 37.84
N ASN A 190 -9.45 -46.90 36.68
CA ASN A 190 -8.67 -47.43 35.56
C ASN A 190 -9.14 -46.76 34.26
N SER A 191 -8.42 -45.72 33.82
CA SER A 191 -8.23 -45.48 32.39
C SER A 191 -6.97 -44.64 32.11
N SER A 192 -5.95 -45.38 31.70
CA SER A 192 -4.89 -45.08 30.74
C SER A 192 -4.75 -43.64 30.23
N LEU A 193 -3.65 -42.99 30.61
CA LEU A 193 -3.08 -41.83 29.93
C LEU A 193 -2.56 -42.23 28.55
N GLN A 194 -3.32 -41.97 27.49
CA GLN A 194 -2.82 -42.04 26.12
C GLN A 194 -2.20 -40.69 25.74
N ARG A 195 -0.88 -40.61 25.87
CA ARG A 195 -0.02 -39.52 25.41
C ARG A 195 0.05 -39.58 23.88
N VAL A 196 -0.74 -38.77 23.19
CA VAL A 196 -0.57 -38.53 21.75
C VAL A 196 0.42 -37.38 21.58
N LEU A 197 1.62 -37.75 21.11
CA LEU A 197 2.62 -36.82 20.59
C LEU A 197 2.11 -36.36 19.22
N GLU A 198 1.68 -35.11 19.10
CA GLU A 198 1.37 -34.51 17.80
C GLU A 198 2.50 -33.56 17.42
N SER A 199 3.11 -33.91 16.28
CA SER A 199 4.22 -33.29 15.60
C SER A 199 3.94 -31.86 15.15
N SER A 200 4.91 -30.96 15.31
CA SER A 200 5.06 -29.76 14.48
C SER A 200 6.41 -29.79 13.75
N PRO A 201 6.48 -29.33 12.48
CA PRO A 201 7.68 -29.42 11.66
C PRO A 201 8.58 -28.19 11.80
N ALA A 202 9.89 -28.40 11.77
CA ALA A 202 10.88 -27.38 11.44
C ALA A 202 12.03 -28.03 10.65
N SER A 203 11.89 -28.00 9.32
CA SER A 203 13.01 -27.91 8.37
C SER A 203 13.38 -26.42 8.27
N THR A 204 14.60 -25.95 8.10
CA THR A 204 15.90 -26.51 7.70
C THR A 204 16.87 -25.35 7.90
N ASP A 205 18.12 -25.60 8.29
CA ASP A 205 19.23 -24.90 7.64
C ASP A 205 20.52 -25.69 7.74
N SER A 206 20.96 -26.10 6.56
CA SER A 206 22.21 -26.77 6.25
C SER A 206 23.37 -25.78 6.23
N LYS A 207 24.44 -26.06 6.97
CA LYS A 207 25.75 -25.45 6.78
C LYS A 207 26.83 -26.52 6.77
N THR A 208 27.36 -26.80 5.58
CA THR A 208 28.65 -27.48 5.38
C THR A 208 29.13 -27.24 3.94
N GLY A 209 30.39 -26.86 3.79
CA GLY A 209 31.13 -26.89 2.52
C GLY A 209 31.66 -25.55 2.07
#